data_AF-A0A832UHP8-F1
#
_entry.id   AF-A0A832UHP8-F1
#
_cell.length_a   1.000
_cell.length_b   1.000
_cell.length_c   1.000
_cell.angle_alpha   90.00
_cell.angle_beta   90.00
_cell.angle_gamma   90.00
#
_symmetry.space_group_name_H-M   'P 1'
#
loop_
_entity.id
_entity.type
_entity.pdbx_description
1 polymer ?
#
loop_
_entity_poly.entity_id
_entity_poly.type
_entity_poly.pdbx_seq_one_letter_code
_entity_poly.pdbx_strand_id
1 'polypeptide(L)'
;MFEDSVPLAHYLTLSAVLFVIGIVGVLVRRNVIVVFMSIEIMLNAVNISLIAFDHYLNLSNGQIFSFMVMCVAAAEVSVGLAIIIALHRNKPTVNLDEFNLLKW
;
A
#
# COMPACT_ATOMS: atom_id res chain seq x y z
N MET A 1 -7.98 -33.22 18.03
CA MET A 1 -8.56 -32.25 17.09
C MET A 1 -7.65 -31.04 17.17
N PHE A 2 -6.66 -30.95 16.28
CA PHE A 2 -5.62 -29.92 16.32
C PHE A 2 -6.22 -28.62 15.78
N GLU A 3 -6.76 -27.78 16.66
CA GLU A 3 -6.91 -26.35 16.36
C GLU A 3 -5.55 -25.69 16.61
N ASP A 4 -4.56 -25.98 15.76
CA ASP A 4 -3.35 -25.17 15.65
C ASP A 4 -3.74 -23.86 14.94
N SER A 5 -4.55 -23.06 15.63
CA SER A 5 -4.93 -21.72 15.20
C SER A 5 -3.66 -20.86 15.18
N VAL A 6 -3.32 -20.34 14.00
CA VAL A 6 -2.14 -19.51 13.83
C VAL A 6 -2.23 -18.30 14.76
N PRO A 7 -1.24 -18.08 15.66
CA PRO A 7 -1.30 -16.98 16.62
C PRO A 7 -1.35 -15.62 15.93
N LEU A 8 -2.06 -14.65 16.53
CA LEU A 8 -2.12 -13.24 16.10
C LEU A 8 -0.74 -12.67 15.76
N ALA A 9 0.29 -13.03 16.54
CA ALA A 9 1.65 -12.59 16.34
C ALA A 9 2.20 -12.88 14.92
N HIS A 10 1.79 -13.96 14.26
CA HIS A 10 2.24 -14.28 12.90
C HIS A 10 1.66 -13.32 11.88
N TYR A 11 0.37 -12.98 11.99
CA TYR A 11 -0.28 -12.00 11.13
C TYR A 11 0.32 -10.59 11.31
N LEU A 12 0.60 -10.20 12.55
CA LEU A 12 1.24 -8.91 12.86
C LEU A 12 2.70 -8.86 12.38
N THR A 13 3.42 -9.97 12.49
CA THR A 13 4.79 -10.05 11.98
C THR A 13 4.80 -9.95 10.45
N LEU A 14 3.88 -10.64 9.77
CA LEU A 14 3.73 -10.57 8.32
C LEU A 14 3.36 -9.14 7.87
N SER A 15 2.40 -8.50 8.51
CA SER A 15 2.02 -7.12 8.18
C SER A 15 3.18 -6.15 8.41
N ALA A 16 3.92 -6.27 9.52
CA ALA A 16 5.09 -5.44 9.79
C ALA A 16 6.17 -5.62 8.71
N VAL A 17 6.47 -6.85 8.31
CA VAL A 17 7.46 -7.15 7.24
C VAL A 17 7.02 -6.54 5.91
N LEU A 18 5.77 -6.74 5.50
CA LEU A 18 5.25 -6.18 4.25
C LEU A 18 5.25 -4.65 4.27
N PHE A 19 4.88 -4.03 5.40
CA PHE A 19 4.90 -2.59 5.55
C PHE A 19 6.32 -2.02 5.43
N VAL A 20 7.31 -2.65 6.06
CA VAL A 20 8.72 -2.26 5.95
C VAL A 20 9.23 -2.43 4.51
N ILE A 21 8.88 -3.52 3.82
CA ILE A 21 9.21 -3.71 2.40
C ILE A 21 8.64 -2.56 1.56
N GLY A 22 7.38 -2.18 1.82
CA GLY A 22 6.75 -1.04 1.17
C GLY A 22 7.49 0.28 1.44
N ILE A 23 7.85 0.57 2.70
CA ILE A 23 8.64 1.76 3.05
C ILE A 23 9.98 1.78 2.29
N VAL A 24 10.72 0.67 2.32
CA VAL A 24 12.00 0.56 1.60
C VAL A 24 11.79 0.78 0.10
N GLY A 25 10.72 0.24 -0.46
CA GLY A 25 10.31 0.48 -1.85
C GLY A 25 10.10 1.95 -2.16
N VAL A 26 9.33 2.67 -1.32
CA VAL A 26 9.08 4.11 -1.47
C VAL A 26 10.37 4.93 -1.41
N LEU A 27 11.27 4.62 -0.48
CA LEU A 27 12.49 5.41 -0.26
C LEU A 27 13.59 5.15 -1.30
N VAL A 28 13.69 3.93 -1.83
CA VAL A 28 14.80 3.52 -2.72
C VAL A 28 14.46 3.74 -4.18
N ARG A 29 13.17 3.67 -4.55
CA ARG A 29 12.76 3.61 -5.95
C ARG A 29 12.53 5.01 -6.50
N ARG A 30 13.15 5.29 -7.65
CA ARG A 30 12.98 6.54 -8.40
C ARG A 30 11.91 6.45 -9.49
N ASN A 31 11.48 5.25 -9.84
CA ASN A 31 10.38 5.06 -10.80
C ASN A 31 9.05 5.28 -10.10
N VAL A 32 8.27 6.27 -10.57
CA VAL A 32 6.98 6.66 -10.00
C VAL A 32 6.05 5.44 -9.85
N ILE A 33 5.99 4.56 -10.85
CA ILE A 33 5.09 3.38 -10.85
C ILE A 33 5.47 2.42 -9.72
N VAL A 34 6.77 2.23 -9.48
CA VAL A 34 7.24 1.33 -8.43
C VAL A 34 6.98 1.93 -7.04
N VAL A 35 7.01 3.25 -6.91
CA VAL A 35 6.63 3.93 -5.67
C VAL A 35 5.14 3.74 -5.38
N PHE A 36 4.26 3.91 -6.37
CA PHE A 36 2.82 3.61 -6.21
C PHE A 36 2.58 2.16 -5.80
N MET A 37 3.23 1.19 -6.46
CA MET A 37 3.12 -0.22 -6.06
C MET A 37 3.61 -0.47 -4.62
N SER A 38 4.61 0.27 -4.17
CA SER A 38 5.13 0.16 -2.79
C SER A 38 4.13 0.71 -1.77
N ILE A 39 3.43 1.81 -2.10
CA ILE A 39 2.34 2.37 -1.29
C ILE A 39 1.18 1.37 -1.19
N GLU A 40 0.80 0.73 -2.29
CA GLU A 40 -0.24 -0.31 -2.30
C GLU A 40 0.12 -1.49 -1.39
N ILE A 41 1.39 -1.93 -1.39
CA ILE A 41 1.87 -2.97 -0.47
C ILE A 41 1.76 -2.51 0.99
N MET A 42 2.06 -1.25 1.30
CA MET A 42 1.90 -0.69 2.65
C MET A 42 0.42 -0.68 3.07
N LEU A 43 -0.49 -0.25 2.20
CA LEU A 43 -1.94 -0.23 2.48
C LEU A 43 -2.48 -1.65 2.68
N ASN A 44 -2.00 -2.63 1.90
CA ASN A 44 -2.37 -4.03 2.08
C ASN A 44 -1.85 -4.61 3.41
N ALA A 45 -0.64 -4.24 3.83
CA ALA A 45 -0.10 -4.63 5.13
C ALA A 45 -0.96 -4.10 6.29
N VAL A 46 -1.42 -2.85 6.21
CA VAL A 46 -2.33 -2.26 7.20
C VAL A 46 -3.66 -3.02 7.23
N ASN A 47 -4.22 -3.38 6.06
CA ASN A 47 -5.44 -4.18 5.97
C ASN A 47 -5.31 -5.55 6.66
N ILE A 48 -4.17 -6.25 6.48
CA ILE A 48 -3.90 -7.51 7.19
C ILE A 48 -3.91 -7.30 8.70
N SER A 49 -3.26 -6.24 9.19
CA SER A 49 -3.25 -5.94 10.63
C SER A 49 -4.66 -5.65 11.16
N LEU A 50 -5.48 -4.92 10.42
CA LEU A 50 -6.86 -4.59 10.81
C LEU A 50 -7.73 -5.83 10.89
N ILE A 51 -7.70 -6.70 9.87
CA ILE A 51 -8.47 -7.95 9.85
C ILE A 51 -8.00 -8.91 10.95
N ALA A 52 -6.68 -8.97 11.21
CA ALA A 52 -6.13 -9.81 12.26
C ALA A 52 -6.62 -9.39 13.66
N PHE A 53 -6.67 -8.07 13.94
CA PHE A 53 -7.24 -7.57 15.20
C PHE A 53 -8.75 -7.74 15.27
N ASP A 54 -9.48 -7.57 14.16
CA ASP A 54 -10.92 -7.82 14.08
C ASP A 54 -11.25 -9.27 14.46
N HIS A 55 -10.51 -10.22 13.89
CA HIS A 55 -10.64 -11.64 14.20
C HIS A 55 -10.29 -11.94 15.66
N TYR A 56 -9.18 -11.39 16.18
CA TYR A 56 -8.76 -11.60 17.57
C TYR A 56 -9.76 -11.05 18.60
N LEU A 57 -10.39 -9.92 18.30
CA LEU A 57 -11.38 -9.28 19.17
C LEU A 57 -12.81 -9.79 18.95
N ASN A 58 -13.02 -10.75 18.02
CA ASN A 58 -14.34 -11.24 17.60
C ASN A 58 -15.29 -10.11 17.16
N LEU A 59 -14.74 -9.12 16.46
CA LEU A 59 -15.49 -8.03 15.83
C LEU A 59 -15.68 -8.36 14.34
N SER A 60 -16.55 -7.60 13.66
CA SER A 60 -16.79 -7.71 12.21
C SER A 60 -16.56 -6.39 11.47
N ASN A 61 -16.00 -5.39 12.16
CA ASN A 61 -15.88 -4.03 11.65
C ASN A 61 -14.59 -3.83 10.84
N GLY A 62 -13.52 -4.55 11.19
CA GLY A 62 -12.24 -4.48 10.50
C GLY A 62 -12.30 -5.04 9.08
N GLN A 63 -13.14 -6.05 8.82
CA GLN A 63 -13.40 -6.53 7.46
C GLN A 63 -14.04 -5.45 6.57
N ILE A 64 -15.06 -4.74 7.09
CA ILE A 64 -15.75 -3.66 6.35
C ILE A 64 -14.77 -2.50 6.10
N PHE A 65 -13.96 -2.14 7.10
CA PHE A 65 -12.98 -1.07 6.95
C PHE A 65 -11.90 -1.43 5.92
N SER A 66 -11.38 -2.66 5.95
CA SER A 66 -10.41 -3.12 4.94
C SER A 66 -10.98 -3.09 3.52
N PHE A 67 -12.27 -3.40 3.36
CA PHE A 67 -12.95 -3.27 2.06
C PHE A 67 -12.98 -1.81 1.59
N MET A 68 -13.32 -0.87 2.48
CA MET A 68 -13.27 0.56 2.16
C MET A 68 -11.87 1.03 1.80
N VAL A 69 -10.82 0.55 2.49
CA VAL A 69 -9.43 0.85 2.14
C VAL A 69 -9.10 0.35 0.73
N MET A 70 -9.56 -0.84 0.33
CA MET A 70 -9.38 -1.34 -1.05
C MET A 70 -10.10 -0.46 -2.08
N CYS A 71 -11.30 0.05 -1.77
CA CYS A 71 -12.00 0.99 -2.64
C CYS A 71 -11.23 2.32 -2.79
N VAL A 72 -10.68 2.85 -1.69
CA VAL A 72 -9.87 4.07 -1.70
C VAL A 72 -8.57 3.87 -2.48
N ALA A 73 -7.90 2.73 -2.28
CA ALA A 73 -6.68 2.38 -3.02
C ALA A 73 -6.94 2.29 -4.54
N ALA A 74 -8.05 1.66 -4.95
CA ALA A 74 -8.44 1.63 -6.36
C ALA A 74 -8.68 3.03 -6.94
N ALA A 75 -9.31 3.93 -6.17
CA ALA A 75 -9.51 5.32 -6.56
C ALA A 75 -8.18 6.10 -6.64
N GLU A 76 -7.29 5.92 -5.67
CA GLU A 76 -5.95 6.53 -5.64
C GLU A 76 -5.12 6.14 -6.87
N VAL A 77 -5.01 4.84 -7.18
CA VAL A 77 -4.24 4.35 -8.33
C VAL A 77 -4.83 4.87 -9.65
N SER A 78 -6.16 4.95 -9.75
CA SER A 78 -6.82 5.49 -10.94
C SER A 78 -6.43 6.95 -11.18
N VAL A 79 -6.43 7.77 -10.13
CA VAL A 79 -6.03 9.18 -10.21
C VAL A 79 -4.51 9.33 -10.43
N GLY A 80 -3.71 8.56 -9.71
CA GLY A 80 -2.24 8.57 -9.82
C GLY A 80 -1.77 8.23 -11.23
N LEU A 81 -2.29 7.17 -11.83
CA LEU A 81 -1.97 6.78 -13.21
C LEU A 81 -2.44 7.82 -14.22
N ALA A 82 -3.63 8.41 -14.04
CA ALA A 82 -4.12 9.47 -14.91
C ALA A 82 -3.17 10.68 -14.93
N ILE A 83 -2.67 11.09 -13.75
CA ILE A 83 -1.68 12.16 -13.61
C ILE A 83 -0.36 11.78 -14.30
N ILE A 84 0.15 10.57 -14.08
CA ILE A 84 1.39 10.09 -14.70
C ILE A 84 1.28 10.11 -16.22
N ILE A 85 0.17 9.64 -16.80
CA ILE A 85 -0.04 9.64 -18.25
C ILE A 85 -0.10 11.08 -18.78
N ALA A 86 -0.79 11.99 -18.08
CA ALA A 86 -0.87 13.40 -18.47
C ALA A 86 0.50 14.09 -18.45
N LEU A 87 1.35 13.77 -17.47
CA LEU A 87 2.72 14.26 -17.37
C LEU A 87 3.62 13.66 -18.46
N HIS A 88 3.51 12.35 -18.68
CA HIS A 88 4.32 11.62 -19.67
C HIS A 88 4.05 12.10 -21.11
N ARG A 89 2.87 12.68 -21.37
CA ARG A 89 2.52 13.30 -22.65
C ARG A 89 3.36 14.55 -22.98
N ASN A 90 3.92 15.23 -21.97
CA ASN A 90 4.71 16.45 -22.14
C ASN A 90 6.22 16.25 -21.88
N LYS A 91 6.61 15.19 -21.16
CA LYS A 91 8.00 14.82 -20.85
C LYS A 91 8.10 13.28 -20.87
N PRO A 92 8.86 12.64 -21.79
CA PRO A 92 8.93 11.18 -21.90
C PRO A 92 9.84 10.58 -20.81
N THR A 93 9.44 10.72 -19.54
CA THR A 93 10.17 10.19 -18.39
C THR A 93 9.20 9.81 -17.27
N VAL A 94 9.50 8.70 -16.59
CA VAL A 94 8.77 8.18 -15.41
C VAL A 94 9.62 8.28 -14.15
N ASN A 95 10.70 9.07 -14.20
CA ASN A 95 11.65 9.26 -13.12
C ASN A 95 11.19 10.40 -12.21
N LEU A 96 11.00 10.11 -10.92
CA LEU A 96 10.54 11.07 -9.91
C LEU A 96 11.45 12.30 -9.80
N ASP A 97 12.75 12.12 -9.95
CA ASP A 97 13.76 13.18 -9.79
C ASP A 97 13.68 14.28 -10.86
N GLU A 98 13.08 13.97 -12.01
CA GLU A 98 12.99 14.89 -13.15
C GLU A 98 11.78 15.84 -13.05
N PHE A 99 10.84 15.58 -12.13
CA PHE A 99 9.70 16.45 -11.86
C PHE A 99 10.05 17.61 -10.91
N ASN A 100 11.13 18.31 -11.21
CA ASN A 100 11.69 19.35 -10.35
C ASN A 100 11.34 20.78 -10.83
N LEU A 101 10.07 20.99 -11.22
CA LEU A 101 9.60 22.25 -11.82
C LEU A 101 9.52 23.44 -10.85
N LEU A 102 9.58 23.19 -9.54
CA LEU A 102 9.41 24.20 -8.49
C LEU A 102 10.66 24.41 -7.62
N LYS A 103 11.83 23.88 -8.00
CA LYS A 103 13.07 24.29 -7.32
C LYS A 103 13.51 25.66 -7.84
N TRP A 104 13.71 26.56 -6.88
CA TRP A 104 14.37 27.86 -7.04
C TRP A 104 15.87 27.67 -7.27
#